data_AF-A0A433ZSW2-F1
#
_entry.id   AF-A0A433ZSW2-F1
#
_cell.length_a   1.000
_cell.length_b   1.000
_cell.length_c   1.000
_cell.angle_alpha   90.00
_cell.angle_beta   90.00
_cell.angle_gamma   90.00
#
_symmetry.space_group_name_H-M   'P 1'
#
loop_
_entity.id
_entity.type
_entity.pdbx_description
1 polymer ?
#
loop_
_entity_poly.entity_id
_entity_poly.type
_entity_poly.pdbx_seq_one_letter_code
_entity_poly.pdbx_strand_id
1 'polypeptide(L)'
;MPDPEIIAFFTKYLASEESPEGARRHWLSDAAKRAKQLSLTTHPLAFTHPGACKSRCGKVSTVPAGTGVKKKNDGFLRSGNTEVPPDAEGNAAALEIYTFLMLRMKDGKMLLTHLCEESELAKRILGKENYRTLRAGFLQILSGTKTAITSPKIKQIFFPVPADGGVTGYHLLSVLTPSGLLFELRRRLNISGVHPRCLVVIHIGGSKPQNISALNMRNKGKACLLLSIPPGAVCAGGAHRVH
;
A
#
# COMPACT_ATOMS: atom_id res chain seq x y z
N MET A 1 17.26 -21.34 13.73
CA MET A 1 15.80 -21.55 13.88
C MET A 1 15.05 -20.59 12.96
N PRO A 2 13.92 -21.00 12.35
CA PRO A 2 13.08 -20.08 11.61
C PRO A 2 12.53 -18.99 12.54
N ASP A 3 12.30 -17.81 11.98
CA ASP A 3 11.74 -16.66 12.71
C ASP A 3 10.31 -17.02 13.20
N PRO A 4 9.92 -16.70 14.46
CA PRO A 4 8.59 -16.97 15.00
C PRO A 4 7.45 -16.49 14.10
N GLU A 5 7.63 -15.36 13.41
CA GLU A 5 6.61 -14.81 12.50
C GLU A 5 6.43 -15.67 11.25
N ILE A 6 7.51 -16.28 10.75
CA ILE A 6 7.46 -17.23 9.63
C ILE A 6 6.74 -18.51 10.06
N ILE A 7 7.04 -18.99 11.28
CA ILE A 7 6.36 -20.16 11.85
C ILE A 7 4.86 -19.86 11.98
N ALA A 8 4.50 -18.77 12.64
CA ALA A 8 3.10 -18.37 12.84
C ALA A 8 2.34 -18.21 11.51
N PHE A 9 2.98 -17.63 10.49
CA PHE A 9 2.41 -17.53 9.15
C PHE A 9 2.08 -18.90 8.57
N PHE A 10 3.04 -19.83 8.54
CA PHE A 10 2.83 -21.16 7.96
C PHE A 10 1.94 -22.05 8.82
N THR A 11 1.96 -21.93 10.15
CA THR A 11 1.01 -22.62 11.03
C THR A 11 -0.42 -22.22 10.73
N LYS A 12 -0.67 -20.93 10.47
CA LYS A 12 -2.00 -20.45 10.08
C LYS A 12 -2.41 -20.89 8.67
N TYR A 13 -1.46 -20.93 7.72
CA TYR A 13 -1.75 -21.20 6.31
C TYR A 13 -1.78 -22.69 5.95
N LEU A 14 -1.00 -23.52 6.62
CA LEU A 14 -0.80 -24.94 6.31
C LEU A 14 -1.36 -25.86 7.41
N ALA A 15 -2.34 -25.37 8.17
CA ALA A 15 -2.89 -26.03 9.37
C ALA A 15 -3.45 -27.45 9.13
N SER A 16 -3.63 -27.87 7.88
CA SER A 16 -4.23 -29.15 7.46
C SER A 16 -3.29 -30.10 6.70
N GLU A 17 -1.99 -29.80 6.59
CA GLU A 17 -1.06 -30.54 5.73
C GLU A 17 -0.23 -31.59 6.50
N GLU A 18 -0.19 -32.83 6.01
CA GLU A 18 0.53 -33.96 6.63
C GLU A 18 2.07 -33.82 6.56
N SER A 19 2.59 -33.01 5.62
CA SER A 19 4.03 -32.72 5.49
C SER A 19 4.30 -31.20 5.47
N PRO A 20 4.58 -30.59 6.64
CA PRO A 20 4.73 -29.14 6.75
C PRO A 20 5.86 -28.55 5.90
N GLU A 21 6.97 -29.28 5.74
CA GLU A 21 8.12 -28.81 4.95
C GLU A 21 7.86 -28.88 3.45
N GLY A 22 7.24 -29.97 2.97
CA GLY A 22 6.87 -30.13 1.56
C GLY A 22 5.85 -29.08 1.13
N ALA A 23 4.80 -28.92 1.94
CA ALA A 23 3.76 -27.91 1.71
C ALA A 23 4.33 -26.48 1.70
N ARG A 24 5.27 -26.16 2.59
CA ARG A 24 5.97 -24.88 2.59
C ARG A 24 6.75 -24.64 1.31
N ARG A 25 7.52 -25.62 0.83
CA ARG A 25 8.31 -25.49 -0.42
C ARG A 25 7.39 -25.29 -1.62
N HIS A 26 6.30 -26.06 -1.69
CA HIS A 26 5.30 -25.92 -2.74
C HIS A 26 4.67 -24.52 -2.72
N TRP A 27 4.23 -24.06 -1.56
CA TRP A 27 3.65 -22.73 -1.39
C TRP A 27 4.63 -21.62 -1.81
N LEU A 28 5.90 -21.69 -1.39
CA LEU A 28 6.90 -20.69 -1.77
C LEU A 28 7.10 -20.61 -3.29
N SER A 29 7.15 -21.75 -3.97
CA SER A 29 7.29 -21.84 -5.43
C SER A 29 6.07 -21.27 -6.16
N ASP A 30 4.87 -21.62 -5.71
CA ASP A 30 3.61 -21.10 -6.26
C ASP A 30 3.45 -19.59 -6.00
N ALA A 31 3.67 -19.15 -4.76
CA ALA A 31 3.63 -17.75 -4.36
C ALA A 31 4.59 -16.88 -5.16
N ALA A 32 5.83 -17.34 -5.39
CA ALA A 32 6.81 -16.62 -6.20
C ALA A 32 6.35 -16.43 -7.66
N LYS A 33 5.63 -17.40 -8.24
CA LYS A 33 5.07 -17.28 -9.60
C LYS A 33 3.88 -16.33 -9.66
N ARG A 34 3.08 -16.27 -8.59
CA ARG A 34 1.87 -15.42 -8.48
C ARG A 34 2.16 -14.00 -8.02
N ALA A 35 3.34 -13.72 -7.44
CA ALA A 35 3.71 -12.40 -6.92
C ALA A 35 3.54 -11.26 -7.95
N LYS A 36 3.74 -11.52 -9.25
CA LYS A 36 3.50 -10.57 -10.36
C LYS A 36 2.06 -10.08 -10.50
N GLN A 37 1.10 -10.78 -9.89
CA GLN A 37 -0.31 -10.40 -9.88
C GLN A 37 -0.60 -9.26 -8.87
N LEU A 38 0.38 -8.93 -8.03
CA LEU A 38 0.33 -7.81 -7.12
C LEU A 38 1.30 -6.70 -7.57
N SER A 39 0.99 -5.47 -7.16
CA SER A 39 1.86 -4.32 -7.29
C SER A 39 1.99 -3.65 -5.93
N LEU A 40 3.22 -3.52 -5.43
CA LEU A 40 3.48 -2.78 -4.21
C LEU A 40 3.48 -1.27 -4.51
N THR A 41 2.63 -0.51 -3.83
CA THR A 41 2.39 0.91 -4.11
C THR A 41 2.11 1.66 -2.82
N THR A 42 2.40 2.96 -2.80
CA THR A 42 1.96 3.86 -1.71
C THR A 42 0.65 4.57 -2.04
N HIS A 43 0.24 4.56 -3.31
CA HIS A 43 -0.94 5.26 -3.82
C HIS A 43 -1.72 4.33 -4.76
N PRO A 44 -2.56 3.43 -4.23
CA PRO A 44 -3.31 2.50 -5.06
C PRO A 44 -4.35 3.23 -5.92
N LEU A 45 -4.45 2.84 -7.19
CA LEU A 45 -5.31 3.47 -8.19
C LEU A 45 -6.79 3.24 -7.88
N ALA A 46 -7.10 2.10 -7.28
CA ALA A 46 -8.46 1.68 -6.95
C ALA A 46 -9.16 2.62 -5.94
N PHE A 47 -8.40 3.46 -5.22
CA PHE A 47 -8.95 4.45 -4.29
C PHE A 47 -9.64 5.61 -5.02
N THR A 48 -9.23 5.91 -6.25
CA THR A 48 -9.91 6.90 -7.08
C THR A 48 -11.11 6.27 -7.78
N HIS A 49 -10.90 5.11 -8.40
CA HIS A 49 -11.96 4.33 -9.02
C HIS A 49 -11.51 2.86 -9.14
N PRO A 50 -12.35 1.85 -8.80
CA PRO A 50 -11.94 0.44 -8.80
C PRO A 50 -11.39 -0.07 -10.15
N GLY A 51 -11.93 0.44 -11.26
CA GLY A 51 -11.46 0.16 -12.61
C GLY A 51 -10.32 1.05 -13.14
N ALA A 52 -9.69 1.90 -12.32
CA ALA A 52 -8.64 2.83 -12.77
C ALA A 52 -7.35 2.12 -13.21
N CYS A 53 -7.06 0.94 -12.64
CA CYS A 53 -5.89 0.12 -13.02
C CYS A 53 -5.98 -0.48 -14.44
N LYS A 54 -7.19 -0.50 -15.04
CA LYS A 54 -7.43 -1.00 -16.39
C LYS A 54 -7.37 0.16 -17.38
N SER A 55 -6.37 0.17 -18.27
CA SER A 55 -6.31 1.09 -19.40
C SER A 55 -6.12 0.32 -20.70
N ARG A 56 -6.70 0.85 -21.80
CA ARG A 56 -6.51 0.31 -23.15
C ARG A 56 -5.05 0.41 -23.62
N CYS A 57 -4.29 1.34 -23.04
CA CYS A 57 -2.89 1.60 -23.40
C CYS A 57 -1.87 0.78 -22.60
N GLY A 58 -2.33 -0.11 -21.72
CA GLY A 58 -1.47 -0.94 -20.87
C GLY A 58 -1.72 -0.73 -19.37
N LYS A 59 -0.79 -1.22 -18.54
CA LYS A 59 -0.87 -1.08 -17.08
C LYS A 59 -0.62 0.38 -16.69
N VAL A 60 -1.55 0.96 -15.93
CA VAL A 60 -1.43 2.33 -15.41
C VAL A 60 -0.28 2.40 -14.42
N SER A 61 0.49 3.48 -14.48
CA SER A 61 1.64 3.69 -13.61
C SER A 61 1.20 3.90 -12.17
N THR A 62 1.77 3.10 -11.28
CA THR A 62 1.62 3.25 -9.84
C THR A 62 2.79 4.02 -9.28
N VAL A 63 2.64 4.60 -8.08
CA VAL A 63 3.75 5.19 -7.34
C VAL A 63 4.44 4.07 -6.57
N PRO A 64 5.62 3.58 -7.01
CA PRO A 64 6.25 2.44 -6.36
C PRO A 64 6.65 2.81 -4.94
N ALA A 65 6.42 1.91 -4.00
CA ALA A 65 6.90 2.07 -2.64
C ALA A 65 8.45 2.05 -2.61
N GLY A 66 9.05 2.90 -1.77
CA GLY A 66 10.50 2.93 -1.60
C GLY A 66 11.29 3.65 -2.70
N THR A 67 10.61 4.42 -3.58
CA THR A 67 11.30 5.33 -4.49
C THR A 67 12.07 6.38 -3.68
N GLY A 68 13.34 6.60 -4.01
CA GLY A 68 14.36 7.34 -3.25
C GLY A 68 14.12 8.85 -3.11
N VAL A 69 12.90 9.26 -2.78
CA VAL A 69 12.55 10.61 -2.39
C VAL A 69 13.30 10.93 -1.10
N LYS A 70 14.19 11.93 -1.15
CA LYS A 70 14.90 12.41 0.04
C LYS A 70 13.86 12.96 1.02
N LYS A 71 13.73 12.30 2.18
CA LYS A 71 12.89 12.81 3.27
C LYS A 71 13.47 14.14 3.72
N LYS A 72 12.66 15.20 3.64
CA LYS A 72 12.99 16.53 4.15
C LYS A 72 11.82 17.01 5.00
N ASN A 73 12.12 17.54 6.17
CA ASN A 73 11.16 18.30 6.95
C ASN A 73 11.10 19.72 6.37
N ASP A 74 10.03 20.00 5.63
CA ASP A 74 9.77 21.29 4.99
C ASP A 74 8.44 21.90 5.46
N GLY A 75 7.92 21.46 6.60
CA GLY A 75 6.68 21.95 7.18
C GLY A 75 5.40 21.33 6.61
N PHE A 76 5.48 20.51 5.56
CA PHE A 76 4.32 19.80 5.00
C PHE A 76 4.27 18.34 5.47
N LEU A 77 3.07 17.77 5.61
CA LEU A 77 2.90 16.33 5.84
C LEU A 77 2.59 15.63 4.52
N ARG A 78 3.48 14.75 4.06
CA ARG A 78 3.32 14.01 2.80
C ARG A 78 3.89 12.59 2.84
N SER A 79 3.45 11.75 1.91
CA SER A 79 3.94 10.36 1.81
C SER A 79 5.45 10.29 1.54
N GLY A 80 6.04 11.33 0.93
CA GLY A 80 7.47 11.44 0.66
C GLY A 80 8.35 11.87 1.85
N ASN A 81 7.79 12.25 3.00
CA ASN A 81 8.57 12.62 4.19
C ASN A 81 8.16 11.89 5.48
N THR A 82 7.18 10.99 5.38
CA THR A 82 6.69 10.19 6.52
C THR A 82 6.90 8.71 6.25
N GLU A 83 7.25 7.96 7.29
CA GLU A 83 7.28 6.51 7.21
C GLU A 83 5.86 5.97 7.29
N VAL A 84 5.40 5.41 6.17
CA VAL A 84 4.11 4.74 6.07
C VAL A 84 4.30 3.34 5.53
N PRO A 85 3.49 2.37 5.97
CA PRO A 85 3.54 1.04 5.39
C PRO A 85 3.20 1.11 3.89
N PRO A 86 3.92 0.36 3.04
CA PRO A 86 3.50 0.19 1.66
C PRO A 86 2.17 -0.55 1.61
N ASP A 87 1.42 -0.36 0.54
CA ASP A 87 0.19 -1.07 0.24
C ASP A 87 0.39 -1.99 -0.96
N ALA A 88 -0.53 -2.92 -1.17
CA ALA A 88 -0.54 -3.77 -2.36
C ALA A 88 -1.91 -3.75 -3.03
N GLU A 89 -1.91 -3.54 -4.34
CA GLU A 89 -3.09 -3.69 -5.20
C GLU A 89 -2.88 -4.83 -6.19
N GLY A 90 -3.97 -5.49 -6.61
CA GLY A 90 -3.92 -6.60 -7.54
C GLY A 90 -4.96 -7.68 -7.23
N ASN A 91 -4.68 -8.91 -7.63
CA ASN A 91 -5.58 -10.04 -7.38
C ASN A 91 -5.72 -10.30 -5.87
N ALA A 92 -6.97 -10.29 -5.35
CA ALA A 92 -7.25 -10.55 -3.95
C ALA A 92 -6.76 -11.92 -3.48
N ALA A 93 -6.78 -12.93 -4.36
CA ALA A 93 -6.29 -14.29 -4.09
C ALA A 93 -4.74 -14.40 -4.03
N ALA A 94 -4.03 -13.29 -4.18
CA ALA A 94 -2.59 -13.21 -4.03
C ALA A 94 -2.17 -12.38 -2.80
N LEU A 95 -3.11 -11.77 -2.06
CA LEU A 95 -2.82 -10.86 -0.94
C LEU A 95 -2.10 -11.54 0.25
N GLU A 96 -2.14 -12.86 0.35
CA GLU A 96 -1.32 -13.63 1.28
C GLU A 96 0.17 -13.44 1.03
N ILE A 97 0.58 -13.23 -0.22
CA ILE A 97 1.97 -12.96 -0.61
C ILE A 97 2.41 -11.62 -0.04
N TYR A 98 1.58 -10.59 -0.14
CA TYR A 98 1.85 -9.32 0.53
C TYR A 98 1.98 -9.50 2.04
N THR A 99 1.07 -10.27 2.66
CA THR A 99 1.12 -10.52 4.11
C THR A 99 2.42 -11.21 4.52
N PHE A 100 2.87 -12.20 3.74
CA PHE A 100 4.15 -12.88 3.94
C PHE A 100 5.36 -11.93 3.79
N LEU A 101 5.39 -11.12 2.73
CA LEU A 101 6.50 -10.20 2.46
C LEU A 101 6.60 -9.06 3.49
N MET A 102 5.47 -8.69 4.10
CA MET A 102 5.39 -7.65 5.13
C MET A 102 5.62 -8.15 6.56
N LEU A 103 5.88 -9.45 6.77
CA LEU A 103 6.25 -9.97 8.08
C LEU A 103 7.48 -9.22 8.59
N ARG A 104 7.41 -8.74 9.83
CA ARG A 104 8.55 -8.10 10.51
C ARG A 104 9.37 -9.18 11.18
N MET A 105 10.63 -9.30 10.80
CA MET A 105 11.55 -10.27 11.41
C MET A 105 11.98 -9.77 12.80
N LYS A 106 12.70 -10.60 13.57
CA LYS A 106 13.22 -10.25 14.91
C LYS A 106 14.03 -8.95 14.97
N ASP A 107 14.66 -8.55 13.87
CA ASP A 107 15.42 -7.30 13.75
C ASP A 107 14.56 -6.07 13.43
N GLY A 108 13.22 -6.24 13.37
CA GLY A 108 12.26 -5.19 13.06
C GLY A 108 12.13 -4.87 11.57
N LYS A 109 13.02 -5.39 10.70
CA LYS A 109 12.94 -5.21 9.24
C LYS A 109 11.89 -6.13 8.63
N MET A 110 11.33 -5.72 7.50
CA MET A 110 10.38 -6.56 6.75
C MET A 110 11.13 -7.67 6.00
N LEU A 111 10.49 -8.82 5.81
CA LEU A 111 11.03 -9.89 4.97
C LEU A 111 11.37 -9.38 3.56
N LEU A 112 10.54 -8.51 2.98
CA LEU A 112 10.83 -7.87 1.70
C LEU A 112 12.17 -7.11 1.70
N THR A 113 12.50 -6.40 2.78
CA THR A 113 13.78 -5.69 2.92
C THR A 113 14.94 -6.68 2.91
N HIS A 114 14.82 -7.78 3.66
CA HIS A 114 15.79 -8.87 3.66
C HIS A 114 15.98 -9.51 2.28
N LEU A 115 14.91 -9.62 1.49
CA LEU A 115 14.99 -10.08 0.10
C LEU A 115 15.72 -9.07 -0.80
N CYS A 116 15.47 -7.78 -0.63
CA CYS A 116 16.17 -6.75 -1.40
C CYS A 116 17.67 -6.73 -1.07
N GLU A 117 18.02 -6.81 0.22
CA GLU A 117 19.40 -6.81 0.75
C GLU A 117 20.15 -8.15 0.57
N GLU A 118 19.48 -9.20 0.11
CA GLU A 118 20.04 -10.56 -0.03
C GLU A 118 20.64 -11.12 1.27
N SER A 119 20.00 -10.84 2.40
CA SER A 119 20.50 -11.22 3.71
C SER A 119 20.54 -12.74 3.91
N GLU A 120 21.43 -13.21 4.80
CA GLU A 120 21.50 -14.63 5.18
C GLU A 120 20.18 -15.15 5.79
N LEU A 121 19.40 -14.27 6.43
CA LEU A 121 18.08 -14.59 6.93
C LEU A 121 17.13 -14.93 5.76
N ALA A 122 17.14 -14.13 4.70
CA ALA A 122 16.31 -14.38 3.51
C ALA A 122 16.66 -15.72 2.84
N LYS A 123 17.96 -16.00 2.68
CA LYS A 123 18.46 -17.26 2.10
C LYS A 123 18.04 -18.48 2.94
N ARG A 124 18.04 -18.33 4.27
CA ARG A 124 17.57 -19.38 5.18
C ARG A 124 16.05 -19.59 5.11
N ILE A 125 15.27 -18.53 4.94
CA ILE A 125 13.80 -18.61 4.87
C ILE A 125 13.32 -19.22 3.55
N LEU A 126 13.91 -18.82 2.41
CA LEU A 126 13.51 -19.33 1.09
C LEU A 126 14.17 -20.67 0.73
N GLY A 127 15.26 -21.03 1.41
CA GLY A 127 16.08 -22.20 1.08
C GLY A 127 17.18 -21.85 0.07
N LYS A 128 18.39 -22.38 0.30
CA LYS A 128 19.59 -22.00 -0.46
C LYS A 128 19.54 -22.39 -1.94
N GLU A 129 19.02 -23.58 -2.25
CA GLU A 129 19.08 -24.15 -3.61
C GLU A 129 18.25 -23.37 -4.63
N ASN A 130 17.05 -22.93 -4.25
CA ASN A 130 16.12 -22.22 -5.15
C ASN A 130 16.04 -20.71 -4.87
N TYR A 131 16.95 -20.17 -4.04
CA TYR A 131 16.88 -18.80 -3.55
C TYR A 131 16.75 -17.76 -4.66
N ARG A 132 17.61 -17.84 -5.68
CA ARG A 132 17.66 -16.85 -6.77
C ARG A 132 16.34 -16.80 -7.54
N THR A 133 15.78 -17.95 -7.88
CA THR A 133 14.52 -18.07 -8.62
C THR A 133 13.34 -17.57 -7.80
N LEU A 134 13.25 -18.00 -6.53
CA LEU A 134 12.18 -17.56 -5.62
C LEU A 134 12.24 -16.06 -5.38
N ARG A 135 13.43 -15.53 -5.08
CA ARG A 135 13.66 -14.09 -4.89
C ARG A 135 13.24 -13.31 -6.14
N ALA A 136 13.71 -13.72 -7.32
CA ALA A 136 13.35 -13.05 -8.57
C ALA A 136 11.83 -13.06 -8.79
N GLY A 137 11.14 -14.16 -8.44
CA GLY A 137 9.68 -14.24 -8.44
C GLY A 137 9.02 -13.22 -7.50
N PHE A 138 9.38 -13.23 -6.21
CA PHE A 138 8.81 -12.32 -5.22
C PHE A 138 9.06 -10.85 -5.53
N LEU A 139 10.25 -10.49 -6.02
CA LEU A 139 10.59 -9.11 -6.35
C LEU A 139 9.82 -8.56 -7.56
N GLN A 140 9.12 -9.39 -8.35
CA GLN A 140 8.23 -8.90 -9.40
C GLN A 140 7.09 -8.02 -8.85
N ILE A 141 6.75 -8.12 -7.56
CA ILE A 141 5.77 -7.24 -6.92
C ILE A 141 6.21 -5.76 -6.92
N LEU A 142 7.51 -5.51 -7.03
CA LEU A 142 8.11 -4.17 -7.09
C LEU A 142 8.22 -3.64 -8.52
N SER A 143 7.96 -4.46 -9.54
CA SER A 143 8.11 -4.08 -10.94
C SER A 143 7.08 -3.01 -11.33
N GLY A 144 7.57 -1.79 -11.56
CA GLY A 144 6.79 -0.67 -12.12
C GLY A 144 6.80 -0.65 -13.65
N THR A 145 5.88 0.10 -14.26
CA THR A 145 5.91 0.37 -15.70
C THR A 145 6.99 1.41 -16.02
N LYS A 146 7.75 1.18 -17.10
CA LYS A 146 8.78 2.14 -17.57
C LYS A 146 8.17 3.40 -18.18
N THR A 147 6.96 3.29 -18.72
CA THR A 147 6.22 4.38 -19.34
C THR A 147 5.15 4.90 -18.39
N ALA A 148 5.03 6.23 -18.33
CA ALA A 148 3.99 6.91 -17.56
C ALA A 148 2.64 6.78 -18.30
N ILE A 149 1.74 5.94 -17.79
CA ILE A 149 0.39 5.74 -18.33
C ILE A 149 -0.61 6.12 -17.24
N THR A 150 -1.57 6.96 -17.59
CA THR A 150 -2.69 7.35 -16.72
C THR A 150 -4.01 6.72 -17.19
N SER A 151 -5.09 6.91 -16.44
CA SER A 151 -6.45 6.47 -16.78
C SER A 151 -7.41 7.66 -16.74
N PRO A 152 -8.41 7.72 -17.64
CA PRO A 152 -9.46 8.74 -17.59
C PRO A 152 -10.35 8.63 -16.34
N LYS A 153 -10.23 7.52 -15.59
CA LYS A 153 -10.94 7.31 -14.32
C LYS A 153 -10.17 7.85 -13.11
N ILE A 154 -8.98 8.41 -13.32
CA ILE A 154 -8.20 9.10 -12.29
C ILE A 154 -8.52 10.58 -12.38
N LYS A 155 -8.55 11.27 -11.23
CA LYS A 155 -8.72 12.72 -11.20
C LYS A 155 -7.48 13.38 -11.78
N GLN A 156 -7.66 14.18 -12.81
CA GLN A 156 -6.59 14.91 -13.49
C GLN A 156 -6.84 16.41 -13.38
N ILE A 157 -5.79 17.16 -13.05
CA ILE A 157 -5.88 18.61 -12.80
C ILE A 157 -4.77 19.30 -13.59
N PHE A 158 -5.11 20.39 -14.28
CA PHE A 158 -4.11 21.28 -14.87
C PHE A 158 -3.55 22.21 -13.81
N PHE A 159 -2.22 22.28 -13.70
CA PHE A 159 -1.53 23.16 -12.78
C PHE A 159 -0.63 24.13 -13.55
N PRO A 160 -0.80 25.46 -13.39
CA PRO A 160 -0.07 26.45 -14.17
C PRO A 160 1.43 26.41 -13.86
N VAL A 161 2.25 26.58 -14.90
CA VAL A 161 3.69 26.75 -14.80
C VAL A 161 4.00 28.25 -14.80
N PRO A 162 4.50 28.80 -13.68
CA PRO A 162 4.78 30.21 -13.58
C PRO A 162 5.96 30.60 -14.49
N ALA A 163 5.88 31.79 -15.06
CA ALA A 163 6.95 32.44 -15.80
C ALA A 163 6.91 33.95 -15.60
N ASP A 164 8.01 34.63 -15.94
CA ASP A 164 8.10 36.08 -15.83
C ASP A 164 6.97 36.73 -16.65
N GLY A 165 6.04 37.40 -15.94
CA GLY A 165 4.90 38.07 -16.54
C GLY A 165 3.68 37.19 -16.87
N GLY A 166 3.61 35.92 -16.45
CA GLY A 166 2.40 35.11 -16.66
C GLY A 166 2.55 33.60 -16.46
N VAL A 167 1.89 32.82 -17.32
CA VAL A 167 1.86 31.35 -17.30
C VAL A 167 2.37 30.84 -18.66
N THR A 168 3.45 30.05 -18.68
CA THR A 168 4.01 29.47 -19.95
C THR A 168 3.28 28.21 -20.40
N GLY A 169 2.52 27.58 -19.51
CA GLY A 169 1.79 26.36 -19.82
C GLY A 169 1.21 25.73 -18.57
N TYR A 170 0.77 24.48 -18.70
CA TYR A 170 0.18 23.72 -17.61
C TYR A 170 0.79 22.32 -17.54
N HIS A 171 1.04 21.85 -16.33
CA HIS A 171 1.27 20.44 -16.05
C HIS A 171 -0.07 19.74 -15.86
N LEU A 172 -0.25 18.57 -16.49
CA LEU A 172 -1.37 17.69 -16.18
C LEU A 172 -0.96 16.75 -15.04
N LEU A 173 -1.57 16.91 -13.87
CA LEU A 173 -1.29 16.12 -12.68
C LEU A 173 -2.38 15.08 -12.46
N SER A 174 -2.00 13.81 -12.38
CA SER A 174 -2.88 12.72 -11.93
C SER A 174 -2.80 12.57 -10.41
N VAL A 175 -3.90 12.85 -9.71
CA VAL A 175 -3.93 12.85 -8.24
C VAL A 175 -4.38 11.48 -7.72
N LEU A 176 -3.55 10.88 -6.86
CA LEU A 176 -3.81 9.58 -6.24
C LEU A 176 -3.87 9.70 -4.72
N THR A 177 -4.62 8.80 -4.09
CA THR A 177 -4.81 8.80 -2.63
C THR A 177 -3.67 8.03 -1.94
N PRO A 178 -2.93 8.64 -0.98
CA PRO A 178 -1.87 7.98 -0.24
C PRO A 178 -2.46 7.04 0.83
N SER A 179 -2.63 5.75 0.51
CA SER A 179 -3.29 4.81 1.41
C SER A 179 -2.51 4.58 2.71
N GLY A 180 -1.17 4.56 2.64
CA GLY A 180 -0.31 4.41 3.82
C GLY A 180 -0.53 5.52 4.86
N LEU A 181 -0.61 6.79 4.42
CA LEU A 181 -0.90 7.92 5.32
C LEU A 181 -2.32 7.84 5.88
N LEU A 182 -3.29 7.51 5.03
CA LEU A 182 -4.70 7.47 5.38
C LEU A 182 -4.99 6.45 6.49
N PHE A 183 -4.39 5.26 6.40
CA PHE A 183 -4.58 4.22 7.41
C PHE A 183 -3.69 4.39 8.63
N GLU A 184 -2.52 5.02 8.50
CA GLU A 184 -1.71 5.37 9.67
C GLU A 184 -2.42 6.41 10.54
N LEU A 185 -3.04 7.42 9.93
CA LEU A 185 -3.90 8.38 10.63
C LEU A 185 -4.99 7.65 11.42
N ARG A 186 -5.73 6.75 10.76
CA ARG A 186 -6.79 5.97 11.41
C ARG A 186 -6.26 5.11 12.57
N ARG A 187 -5.12 4.45 12.40
CA ARG A 187 -4.49 3.65 13.46
C ARG A 187 -4.18 4.50 14.69
N ARG A 188 -3.61 5.69 14.49
CA ARG A 188 -3.28 6.62 15.59
C ARG A 188 -4.52 7.15 16.31
N LEU A 189 -5.57 7.50 15.57
CA LEU A 189 -6.84 7.94 16.15
C LEU A 189 -7.50 6.85 16.98
N ASN A 190 -7.48 5.59 16.52
CA ASN A 190 -8.01 4.46 17.28
C ASN A 190 -7.25 4.22 18.59
N ILE A 191 -5.92 4.38 18.61
CA ILE A 191 -5.10 4.19 19.82
C ILE A 191 -5.33 5.31 20.82
N SER A 192 -5.47 6.55 20.34
CA SER A 192 -5.57 7.73 21.20
C SER A 192 -6.92 7.84 21.93
N GLY A 193 -7.88 6.95 21.64
CA GLY A 193 -9.22 6.97 22.24
C GLY A 193 -10.07 8.19 21.87
N VAL A 194 -9.58 9.04 20.96
CA VAL A 194 -10.24 10.27 20.51
C VAL A 194 -11.59 9.91 19.90
N HIS A 195 -12.66 10.22 20.62
CA HIS A 195 -14.03 9.93 20.22
C HIS A 195 -14.57 10.92 19.18
N PRO A 196 -15.47 10.47 18.29
CA PRO A 196 -15.60 10.96 16.91
C PRO A 196 -16.63 12.09 16.76
N ARG A 197 -16.70 13.05 17.68
CA ARG A 197 -17.60 14.20 17.42
C ARG A 197 -17.11 15.09 16.28
N CYS A 198 -15.83 14.95 15.90
CA CYS A 198 -15.18 15.80 14.91
C CYS A 198 -14.43 15.00 13.81
N LEU A 199 -14.81 13.74 13.55
CA LEU A 199 -14.15 12.90 12.54
C LEU A 199 -15.14 12.46 11.46
N VAL A 200 -14.70 12.48 10.21
CA VAL A 200 -15.47 11.95 9.09
C VAL A 200 -14.90 10.58 8.72
N VAL A 201 -15.75 9.56 8.71
CA VAL A 201 -15.39 8.22 8.24
C VAL A 201 -15.83 8.07 6.79
N ILE A 202 -14.89 7.75 5.91
CA ILE A 202 -15.17 7.43 4.51
C ILE A 202 -15.07 5.92 4.28
N HIS A 203 -15.90 5.44 3.36
CA HIS A 203 -15.95 4.03 2.95
C HIS A 203 -15.39 3.87 1.53
N ILE A 204 -14.43 2.97 1.37
CA ILE A 204 -13.69 2.76 0.12
C ILE A 204 -13.92 1.32 -0.36
N GLY A 205 -14.44 1.20 -1.58
CA GLY A 205 -14.70 -0.08 -2.25
C GLY A 205 -16.13 -0.62 -2.16
N GLY A 206 -17.08 0.18 -1.64
CA GLY A 206 -18.51 -0.15 -1.63
C GLY A 206 -18.80 -1.51 -0.97
N SER A 207 -19.50 -2.39 -1.70
CA SER A 207 -19.85 -3.75 -1.23
C SER A 207 -18.70 -4.76 -1.26
N LYS A 208 -17.56 -4.43 -1.89
CA LYS A 208 -16.40 -5.33 -2.04
C LYS A 208 -15.07 -4.62 -1.69
N PRO A 209 -14.91 -4.09 -0.45
CA PRO A 209 -13.71 -3.37 -0.03
C PRO A 209 -12.42 -4.20 -0.08
N GLN A 210 -12.53 -5.53 -0.03
CA GLN A 210 -11.41 -6.47 -0.15
C GLN A 210 -10.68 -6.42 -1.49
N ASN A 211 -11.32 -5.90 -2.55
CA ASN A 211 -10.75 -5.85 -3.89
C ASN A 211 -9.98 -4.55 -4.20
N ILE A 212 -9.83 -3.65 -3.22
CA ILE A 212 -9.20 -2.35 -3.42
C ILE A 212 -7.69 -2.42 -3.18
N SER A 213 -7.29 -2.80 -1.97
CA SER A 213 -5.89 -2.97 -1.60
C SER A 213 -5.75 -3.75 -0.30
N ALA A 214 -4.54 -4.20 0.00
CA ALA A 214 -4.23 -4.95 1.21
C ALA A 214 -4.50 -4.15 2.49
N LEU A 215 -4.09 -2.88 2.55
CA LEU A 215 -4.35 -2.02 3.70
C LEU A 215 -5.84 -1.68 3.81
N ASN A 216 -6.54 -1.48 2.68
CA ASN A 216 -7.99 -1.26 2.70
C ASN A 216 -8.74 -2.46 3.29
N MET A 217 -8.37 -3.66 2.88
CA MET A 217 -8.93 -4.91 3.39
C MET A 217 -8.71 -5.05 4.90
N ARG A 218 -7.47 -4.82 5.39
CA ARG A 218 -7.14 -4.83 6.83
C ARG A 218 -7.97 -3.82 7.62
N ASN A 219 -8.31 -2.69 6.99
CA ASN A 219 -9.11 -1.63 7.57
C ASN A 219 -10.62 -1.77 7.30
N LYS A 220 -11.09 -2.91 6.77
CA LYS A 220 -12.52 -3.15 6.47
C LYS A 220 -13.14 -2.05 5.59
N GLY A 221 -12.35 -1.48 4.67
CA GLY A 221 -12.81 -0.42 3.76
C GLY A 221 -13.06 0.94 4.42
N LYS A 222 -12.67 1.14 5.68
CA LYS A 222 -12.94 2.40 6.39
C LYS A 222 -11.66 3.23 6.52
N ALA A 223 -11.77 4.52 6.27
CA ALA A 223 -10.71 5.49 6.52
C ALA A 223 -11.27 6.71 7.26
N CYS A 224 -10.41 7.43 7.98
CA CYS A 224 -10.81 8.61 8.74
C CYS A 224 -10.20 9.87 8.09
N LEU A 225 -10.98 10.95 8.04
CA LEU A 225 -10.56 12.27 7.63
C LEU A 225 -10.64 13.23 8.80
N LEU A 226 -9.70 14.16 8.85
CA LEU A 226 -9.74 15.30 9.77
C LEU A 226 -10.73 16.34 9.24
N LEU A 227 -11.50 16.95 10.13
CA LEU A 227 -12.33 18.09 9.76
C LEU A 227 -11.47 19.30 9.46
N SER A 228 -11.79 19.97 8.36
CA SER A 228 -11.23 21.26 7.97
C SER A 228 -12.39 22.15 7.57
N ILE A 229 -13.08 22.69 8.57
CA ILE A 229 -14.26 23.55 8.41
C ILE A 229 -13.93 24.97 8.88
N PRO A 230 -14.45 26.02 8.22
CA PRO A 230 -14.24 27.38 8.68
C PRO A 230 -14.99 27.63 10.01
N PRO A 231 -14.52 28.58 10.85
CA PRO A 231 -15.26 29.02 12.03
C PRO A 231 -16.69 29.46 11.68
N GLY A 232 -17.67 29.10 12.50
CA GLY A 232 -19.08 29.45 12.29
C GLY A 232 -19.86 28.53 11.34
N ALA A 233 -19.24 27.47 10.79
CA ALA A 233 -19.96 26.47 10.02
C ALA A 233 -21.00 25.73 10.89
N VAL A 234 -22.27 25.77 10.47
CA VAL A 234 -23.37 25.03 11.09
C VAL A 234 -23.57 23.74 10.31
N CYS A 235 -23.40 22.58 10.95
CA CYS A 235 -23.76 21.29 10.36
C CYS A 235 -25.17 20.90 10.81
N ALA A 236 -25.84 20.02 10.05
CA ALA A 236 -27.21 19.58 10.33
C ALA A 236 -27.43 18.93 11.71
N GLY A 237 -26.36 18.67 12.48
CA GLY A 237 -26.39 18.17 13.86
C GLY A 237 -26.09 19.21 14.95
N GLY A 238 -26.01 20.51 14.62
CA GLY A 238 -25.74 21.61 15.56
C GLY A 238 -24.54 22.48 15.18
N ALA A 239 -24.34 23.57 15.92
CA ALA A 239 -23.21 24.48 15.71
C ALA A 239 -21.89 23.82 16.16
N HIS A 240 -20.90 23.76 15.28
CA HIS A 240 -19.53 23.47 15.71
C HIS A 240 -18.99 24.68 16.46
N ARG A 241 -18.98 24.61 17.80
CA ARG A 241 -18.19 25.55 18.60
C ARG A 241 -16.73 25.12 18.48
N VAL A 242 -16.00 25.84 17.63
CA VAL A 242 -14.54 25.88 17.72
C VAL A 242 -14.24 26.53 19.07
N HIS A 243 -13.48 25.85 19.92
CA HIS A 243 -13.03 26.39 21.21
C HIS A 243 -12.27 27.71 21.00
#